data_AF-A0A958Q1H0-F1
#
_entry.id   AF-A0A958Q1H0-F1
#
_cell.length_a   1.000
_cell.length_b   1.000
_cell.length_c   1.000
_cell.angle_alpha   90.00
_cell.angle_beta   90.00
_cell.angle_gamma   90.00
#
_symmetry.space_group_name_H-M   'P 1'
#
loop_
_entity.id
_entity.type
_entity.pdbx_description
1 polymer ?
#
loop_
_entity_poly.entity_id
_entity_poly.type
_entity_poly.pdbx_seq_one_letter_code
_entity_poly.pdbx_strand_id
1 'polypeptide(L)'
;MARLGIDEAQVFEAADSLRDSGLEPTIQAIREKLGTGSFATISSHLKKWRELKIQESPIPKETQAFLSATKQIWATAWREAESSFEEQRKALLIEKEQWASERDHLLKEIEGLESESVSRKKELSDLEALLKKERSLNEKIKSDLQASKEESARMEAKLESSEERRKEAIERGNRLEKELAQIAKEGKSPKSSK
;
A
#
# COMPACT_ATOMS: atom_id res chain seq x y z
N MET A 1 79.79 65.97 -4.61
CA MET A 1 78.50 65.90 -5.35
C MET A 1 77.52 65.10 -4.52
N ALA A 2 76.67 65.77 -3.73
CA ALA A 2 75.66 65.10 -2.91
C ALA A 2 74.38 64.91 -3.74
N ARG A 3 73.88 63.68 -3.81
CA ARG A 3 72.61 63.34 -4.45
C ARG A 3 71.48 64.05 -3.68
N LEU A 4 70.75 64.95 -4.34
CA LEU A 4 69.45 65.40 -3.84
C LEU A 4 68.49 64.21 -3.94
N GLY A 5 68.35 63.47 -2.84
CA GLY A 5 67.28 62.49 -2.69
C GLY A 5 65.95 63.22 -2.54
N ILE A 6 64.90 62.71 -3.16
CA ILE A 6 63.53 63.14 -2.88
C ILE A 6 63.11 62.58 -1.54
N ASP A 7 62.46 63.40 -0.73
CA ASP A 7 61.92 63.00 0.57
C ASP A 7 60.49 62.44 0.47
N GLU A 8 60.08 61.65 1.47
CA GLU A 8 58.77 61.01 1.57
C GLU A 8 57.63 62.04 1.48
N ALA A 9 57.78 63.17 2.17
CA ALA A 9 56.79 64.24 2.18
C ALA A 9 56.50 64.80 0.77
N GLN A 10 57.52 64.93 -0.07
CA GLN A 10 57.37 65.45 -1.43
C GLN A 10 56.62 64.47 -2.34
N VAL A 11 56.83 63.17 -2.17
CA VAL A 11 56.08 62.12 -2.90
C VAL A 11 54.62 62.09 -2.45
N PHE A 12 54.36 62.29 -1.16
CA PHE A 12 53.01 62.28 -0.60
C PHE A 12 52.21 63.50 -1.08
N GLU A 13 52.80 64.69 -1.01
CA GLU A 13 52.17 65.93 -1.49
C GLU A 13 51.87 65.86 -3.00
N ALA A 14 52.80 65.33 -3.79
CA ALA A 14 52.58 65.12 -5.22
C ALA A 14 51.45 64.12 -5.49
N ALA A 15 51.39 63.02 -4.72
CA ALA A 15 50.35 61.99 -4.84
C ALA A 15 48.97 62.50 -4.41
N ASP A 16 48.89 63.23 -3.29
CA ASP A 16 47.65 63.85 -2.82
C ASP A 16 47.13 64.87 -3.83
N SER A 17 47.99 65.76 -4.34
CA SER A 17 47.58 66.75 -5.33
C SER A 17 47.17 66.13 -6.68
N LEU A 18 47.75 65.00 -7.09
CA LEU A 18 47.28 64.24 -8.27
C LEU A 18 45.89 63.65 -8.02
N ARG A 19 45.70 63.01 -6.85
CA ARG A 19 44.40 62.44 -6.45
C ARG A 19 43.30 63.49 -6.36
N ASP A 20 43.59 64.65 -5.77
CA ASP A 20 42.63 65.75 -5.61
C ASP A 20 42.25 66.37 -6.96
N SER A 21 43.13 66.25 -7.96
CA SER A 21 42.85 66.63 -9.36
C SER A 21 42.09 65.55 -10.14
N GLY A 22 41.67 64.45 -9.50
CA GLY A 22 40.99 63.32 -10.14
C GLY A 22 41.89 62.40 -10.98
N LEU A 23 43.21 62.55 -10.86
CA LEU A 23 44.20 61.74 -11.60
C LEU A 23 44.80 60.66 -10.69
N GLU A 24 45.10 59.50 -11.26
CA GLU A 24 45.75 58.44 -10.50
C GLU A 24 47.22 58.78 -10.20
N PRO A 25 47.65 58.72 -8.92
CA PRO A 25 49.04 58.95 -8.54
C PRO A 25 49.90 57.73 -8.94
N THR A 26 50.37 57.75 -10.19
CA THR A 26 51.34 56.79 -10.73
C THR A 26 52.78 57.26 -10.50
N ILE A 27 53.73 56.32 -10.49
CA ILE A 27 55.16 56.64 -10.29
C ILE A 27 55.64 57.63 -11.38
N GLN A 28 55.14 57.47 -12.61
CA GLN A 28 55.47 58.35 -13.72
C GLN A 28 54.90 59.76 -13.53
N ALA A 29 53.61 59.89 -13.20
CA ALA A 29 52.98 61.20 -12.98
C ALA A 29 53.62 61.97 -11.82
N ILE A 30 54.02 61.26 -10.76
CA ILE A 30 54.74 61.86 -9.62
C ILE A 30 56.14 62.31 -10.03
N ARG A 31 56.86 61.52 -10.83
CA ARG A 31 58.19 61.91 -11.33
C ARG A 31 58.13 63.10 -12.26
N GLU A 32 57.14 63.15 -13.15
CA GLU A 32 56.90 64.29 -14.04
C GLU A 32 56.59 65.57 -13.25
N LYS A 33 55.83 65.44 -12.15
CA LYS A 33 55.48 66.57 -11.28
C LYS A 33 56.63 67.06 -10.41
N LEU A 34 57.47 66.15 -9.90
CA LEU A 34 58.61 66.49 -9.03
C LEU A 34 59.89 66.83 -9.81
N GLY A 35 59.99 66.42 -11.08
CA GLY A 35 61.12 66.71 -11.97
C GLY A 35 62.45 66.00 -11.63
N THR A 36 62.53 65.29 -10.51
CA THR A 36 63.72 64.57 -10.04
C THR A 36 63.35 63.27 -9.32
N GLY A 37 64.33 62.56 -8.75
CA GLY A 37 64.13 61.33 -8.00
C GLY A 37 64.18 60.04 -8.83
N SER A 38 64.64 58.96 -8.21
CA SER A 38 64.69 57.65 -8.84
C SER A 38 63.32 56.97 -8.77
N PHE A 39 62.96 56.21 -9.80
CA PHE A 39 61.71 55.44 -9.82
C PHE A 39 61.59 54.48 -8.63
N ALA A 40 62.70 53.91 -8.16
CA ALA A 40 62.74 53.04 -6.99
C ALA A 40 62.38 53.78 -5.70
N THR A 41 62.93 54.99 -5.50
CA THR A 41 62.62 55.83 -4.34
C THR A 41 61.15 56.26 -4.34
N ILE A 42 60.65 56.75 -5.48
CA ILE A 42 59.25 57.16 -5.63
C ILE A 42 58.31 55.97 -5.42
N SER A 43 58.64 54.78 -5.96
CA SER A 43 57.84 53.57 -5.77
C SER A 43 57.70 53.19 -4.29
N SER A 44 58.81 53.26 -3.53
CA SER A 44 58.80 52.95 -2.10
C SER A 44 57.92 53.90 -1.30
N HIS A 45 58.05 55.22 -1.50
CA HIS A 45 57.23 56.20 -0.78
C HIS A 45 55.78 56.19 -1.26
N LEU A 46 55.51 56.05 -2.57
CA LEU A 46 54.15 55.93 -3.09
C LEU A 46 53.43 54.70 -2.53
N LYS A 47 54.14 53.58 -2.33
CA LYS A 47 53.57 52.39 -1.70
C LYS A 47 53.12 52.69 -0.26
N LYS A 48 53.97 53.33 0.54
CA LYS A 48 53.62 53.76 1.91
C LYS A 48 52.43 54.73 1.92
N TRP A 49 52.41 55.70 1.01
CA TRP A 49 51.29 56.63 0.87
C TRP A 49 49.96 55.90 0.59
N ARG A 50 49.97 54.90 -0.31
CA ARG A 50 48.78 54.08 -0.59
C ARG A 50 48.33 53.30 0.64
N GLU A 51 49.26 52.68 1.36
CA GLU A 51 48.96 51.93 2.59
C GLU A 51 48.31 52.84 3.66
N LEU A 52 48.82 54.05 3.83
CA LEU A 52 48.24 55.05 4.74
C LEU A 52 46.85 55.52 4.28
N LYS A 53 46.65 55.81 2.98
CA LYS A 53 45.34 56.26 2.45
C LYS A 53 44.25 55.20 2.45
N ILE A 54 44.61 53.91 2.34
CA ILE A 54 43.66 52.80 2.49
C ILE A 54 43.18 52.71 3.94
N GLN A 55 44.06 52.94 4.92
CA GLN A 55 43.68 52.95 6.34
C GLN A 55 42.90 54.21 6.73
N GLU A 56 43.18 55.35 6.10
CA GLU A 56 42.53 56.65 6.35
C GLU A 56 41.20 56.87 5.61
N SER A 57 40.74 55.93 4.76
CA SER A 57 39.46 56.07 4.05
C SER A 57 38.35 55.36 4.83
N PRO A 58 37.71 55.99 5.84
CA PRO A 58 36.59 55.38 6.53
C PRO A 58 35.45 55.17 5.53
N ILE A 59 34.89 53.96 5.53
CA ILE A 59 33.62 53.70 4.86
C ILE A 59 32.61 54.72 5.41
N PRO A 60 31.93 55.52 4.56
CA PRO A 60 30.97 56.51 5.01
C PRO A 60 29.96 55.90 5.99
N LYS A 61 29.58 56.65 7.03
CA LYS A 61 28.68 56.15 8.08
C LYS A 61 27.35 55.68 7.49
N GLU A 62 26.89 56.34 6.44
CA GLU A 62 25.69 56.00 5.67
C GLU A 62 25.83 54.62 5.01
N THR A 63 26.99 54.32 4.43
CA THR A 63 27.30 53.01 3.84
C THR A 63 27.38 51.92 4.91
N GLN A 64 27.93 52.21 6.09
CA GLN A 64 27.94 51.26 7.22
C GLN A 64 26.52 50.97 7.74
N ALA A 65 25.69 52.00 7.88
CA ALA A 65 24.29 51.86 8.28
C ALA A 65 23.50 51.04 7.26
N PHE A 66 23.71 51.29 5.96
CA PHE A 66 23.12 50.50 4.89
C PHE A 66 23.53 49.03 4.96
N LEU A 67 24.83 48.73 5.06
CA LEU A 67 25.32 47.34 5.18
C LEU A 67 24.75 46.62 6.41
N SER A 68 24.63 47.32 7.54
CA SER A 68 24.01 46.77 8.76
C SER A 68 22.54 46.43 8.52
N ALA A 69 21.76 47.37 7.94
CA ALA A 69 20.36 47.16 7.61
C ALA A 69 20.17 45.99 6.63
N THR A 70 21.00 45.90 5.58
CA THR A 70 20.96 44.78 4.63
C THR A 70 21.25 43.45 5.31
N LYS A 71 22.24 43.37 6.21
CA LYS A 71 22.53 42.15 6.98
C LYS A 71 21.36 41.75 7.87
N GLN A 72 20.69 42.71 8.50
CA GLN A 72 19.52 42.44 9.34
C GLN A 72 18.33 41.91 8.52
N ILE A 73 18.06 42.55 7.37
CA ILE A 73 17.02 42.08 6.44
C ILE A 73 17.34 40.67 5.96
N TRP A 74 18.59 40.41 5.53
CA TRP A 74 19.03 39.08 5.10
C TRP A 74 18.88 38.04 6.20
N ALA A 75 19.35 38.34 7.42
CA ALA A 75 19.25 37.42 8.55
C ALA A 75 17.80 37.10 8.92
N THR A 76 16.90 38.08 8.80
CA THR A 76 15.47 37.89 9.06
C THR A 76 14.83 37.05 7.96
N ALA A 77 15.08 37.37 6.69
CA ALA A 77 14.57 36.60 5.55
C ALA A 77 15.08 35.15 5.58
N TRP A 78 16.35 34.94 5.91
CA TRP A 78 16.93 33.61 6.05
C TRP A 78 16.27 32.81 7.17
N ARG A 79 16.08 33.42 8.35
CA ARG A 79 15.42 32.77 9.49
C ARG A 79 13.98 32.38 9.17
N GLU A 80 13.25 33.26 8.48
CA GLU A 80 11.88 32.98 8.06
C GLU A 80 11.82 31.84 7.05
N ALA A 81 12.71 31.86 6.05
CA ALA A 81 12.81 30.79 5.06
C ALA A 81 13.16 29.44 5.71
N GLU A 82 14.12 29.41 6.64
CA GLU A 82 14.49 28.20 7.38
C GLU A 82 13.34 27.69 8.25
N SER A 83 12.64 28.60 8.94
CA SER A 83 11.47 28.25 9.75
C SER A 83 10.36 27.64 8.90
N SER A 84 10.04 28.26 7.76
CA SER A 84 9.03 27.74 6.83
C SER A 84 9.44 26.40 6.23
N PHE A 85 10.72 26.22 5.89
CA PHE A 85 11.23 24.96 5.36
C PHE A 85 11.14 23.84 6.40
N GLU A 86 11.54 24.10 7.65
CA GLU A 86 11.44 23.13 8.73
C GLU A 86 9.99 22.77 9.08
N GLU A 87 9.07 23.74 9.00
CA GLU A 87 7.63 23.48 9.16
C GLU A 87 7.09 22.57 8.05
N GLN A 88 7.38 22.87 6.78
CA GLN A 88 7.00 22.04 5.64
C GLN A 88 7.61 20.64 5.72
N ARG A 89 8.87 20.53 6.13
CA ARG A 89 9.55 19.25 6.31
C ARG A 89 8.88 18.42 7.40
N LYS A 90 8.51 19.02 8.53
CA LYS A 90 7.77 18.34 9.60
C LYS A 90 6.39 17.89 9.12
N ALA A 91 5.66 18.74 8.40
CA ALA A 91 4.37 18.40 7.83
C ALA A 91 4.48 17.19 6.88
N LEU A 92 5.46 17.20 5.97
CA LEU A 92 5.71 16.08 5.06
C LEU A 92 6.10 14.79 5.78
N LEU A 93 6.88 14.87 6.87
CA LEU A 93 7.22 13.69 7.67
C LEU A 93 5.99 13.09 8.36
N ILE A 94 5.12 13.94 8.91
CA ILE A 94 3.85 13.50 9.52
C ILE A 94 2.97 12.86 8.46
N GLU A 95 2.81 13.49 7.30
CA GLU A 95 2.01 12.97 6.20
C GLU A 95 2.55 11.63 5.71
N LYS A 96 3.87 11.51 5.54
CA LYS A 96 4.53 10.26 5.15
C LYS A 96 4.27 9.13 6.15
N GLU A 97 4.31 9.43 7.45
CA GLU A 97 4.02 8.44 8.50
C GLU A 97 2.54 8.03 8.48
N GLN A 98 1.62 8.98 8.26
CA GLN A 98 0.20 8.69 8.09
C GLN A 98 -0.05 7.78 6.88
N TRP A 99 0.55 8.10 5.73
CA TRP A 99 0.45 7.25 4.53
C TRP A 99 1.06 5.86 4.74
N ALA A 100 2.17 5.75 5.46
CA ALA A 100 2.78 4.46 5.79
C ALA A 100 1.86 3.63 6.70
N SER A 101 1.30 4.24 7.75
CA SER A 101 0.34 3.60 8.65
C SER A 101 -0.93 3.16 7.92
N GLU A 102 -1.49 4.01 7.06
CA GLU A 102 -2.69 3.71 6.28
C GLU A 102 -2.43 2.56 5.30
N ARG A 103 -1.29 2.60 4.59
CA ARG A 103 -0.88 1.50 3.72
C ARG A 103 -0.77 0.19 4.48
N ASP A 104 -0.12 0.20 5.65
CA ASP A 104 0.07 -1.02 6.45
C ASP A 104 -1.26 -1.53 7.03
N HIS A 105 -2.20 -0.64 7.35
CA HIS A 105 -3.57 -1.01 7.73
C HIS A 105 -4.31 -1.67 6.56
N LEU A 106 -4.32 -1.04 5.38
CA LEU A 106 -4.98 -1.56 4.19
C LEU A 106 -4.39 -2.91 3.74
N LEU A 107 -3.07 -3.09 3.84
CA LEU A 107 -2.44 -4.37 3.53
C LEU A 107 -2.92 -5.49 4.47
N LYS A 108 -3.04 -5.22 5.78
CA LYS A 108 -3.60 -6.19 6.74
C LYS A 108 -5.06 -6.50 6.46
N GLU A 109 -5.85 -5.50 6.06
CA GLU A 109 -7.25 -5.70 5.70
C GLU A 109 -7.38 -6.56 4.44
N ILE A 110 -6.56 -6.30 3.42
CA ILE A 110 -6.49 -7.13 2.21
C ILE A 110 -6.12 -8.57 2.56
N GLU A 111 -5.06 -8.79 3.34
CA GLU A 111 -4.65 -10.14 3.79
C GLU A 111 -5.78 -10.87 4.54
N GLY A 112 -6.51 -10.15 5.40
CA GLY A 112 -7.68 -10.68 6.12
C GLY A 112 -8.81 -11.09 5.17
N LEU A 113 -9.17 -10.22 4.22
CA LEU A 113 -10.20 -10.48 3.23
C LEU A 113 -9.83 -11.62 2.27
N GLU A 114 -8.56 -11.73 1.88
CA GLU A 114 -8.05 -12.83 1.06
C GLU A 114 -8.15 -14.16 1.80
N SER A 115 -7.74 -14.20 3.07
CA SER A 115 -7.88 -15.40 3.92
C SER A 115 -9.35 -15.81 4.08
N GLU A 116 -10.23 -14.85 4.34
CA GLU A 116 -11.66 -15.12 4.45
C GLU A 116 -12.25 -15.63 3.13
N SER A 117 -11.87 -15.04 2.00
CA SER A 117 -12.29 -15.48 0.66
C SER A 117 -11.88 -16.93 0.38
N VAL A 118 -10.65 -17.32 0.76
CA VAL A 118 -10.17 -18.69 0.64
C VAL A 118 -10.97 -19.64 1.54
N SER A 119 -11.24 -19.27 2.80
CA SER A 119 -12.06 -20.09 3.72
C SER A 119 -13.47 -20.30 3.17
N ARG A 120 -14.14 -19.21 2.75
CA ARG A 120 -15.49 -19.28 2.20
C ARG A 120 -15.56 -20.11 0.92
N LYS A 121 -14.57 -20.02 0.03
CA LYS A 121 -14.50 -20.87 -1.17
C LYS A 121 -14.37 -22.35 -0.81
N LYS A 122 -13.57 -22.67 0.21
CA LYS A 122 -13.43 -24.05 0.70
C LYS A 122 -14.75 -24.55 1.30
N GLU A 123 -15.38 -23.75 2.16
CA GLU A 123 -16.69 -24.09 2.76
C GLU A 123 -17.76 -24.31 1.69
N LEU A 124 -17.81 -23.47 0.65
CA LEU A 124 -18.72 -23.64 -0.48
C LEU A 124 -18.45 -24.96 -1.22
N SER A 125 -17.20 -25.27 -1.53
CA SER A 125 -16.82 -26.54 -2.17
C SER A 125 -17.20 -27.76 -1.32
N ASP A 126 -16.99 -27.69 -0.01
CA ASP A 126 -17.34 -28.77 0.92
C ASP A 126 -18.86 -28.95 1.00
N LEU A 127 -19.62 -27.85 1.05
CA LEU A 127 -21.08 -27.86 1.07
C LEU A 127 -21.67 -28.39 -0.24
N GLU A 128 -21.10 -28.02 -1.39
CA GLU A 128 -21.48 -28.56 -2.70
C GLU A 128 -21.24 -30.07 -2.78
N ALA A 129 -20.12 -30.56 -2.26
CA ALA A 129 -19.82 -31.98 -2.19
C ALA A 129 -20.81 -32.74 -1.29
N LEU A 130 -21.14 -32.18 -0.12
CA LEU A 130 -22.16 -32.73 0.78
C LEU A 130 -23.55 -32.75 0.13
N LEU A 131 -23.94 -31.66 -0.53
CA LEU A 131 -25.23 -31.58 -1.23
C LEU A 131 -25.32 -32.63 -2.34
N LYS A 132 -24.25 -32.84 -3.10
CA LYS A 132 -24.19 -33.88 -4.14
C LYS A 132 -24.32 -35.28 -3.54
N LYS A 133 -23.65 -35.54 -2.42
CA LYS A 133 -23.75 -36.82 -1.69
C LYS A 133 -25.17 -37.05 -1.20
N GLU A 134 -25.78 -36.08 -0.53
CA GLU A 134 -27.16 -36.15 -0.05
C GLU A 134 -28.15 -36.40 -1.19
N ARG A 135 -28.01 -35.71 -2.32
CA ARG A 135 -28.85 -35.96 -3.51
C ARG A 135 -28.75 -37.41 -3.98
N SER A 136 -27.53 -37.94 -4.10
CA SER A 136 -27.33 -39.33 -4.53
C SER A 136 -27.91 -40.36 -3.53
N LEU A 137 -27.81 -40.09 -2.22
CA LEU A 137 -28.39 -40.94 -1.19
C LEU A 137 -29.93 -40.88 -1.24
N ASN A 138 -30.49 -39.70 -1.44
CA ASN A 138 -31.94 -39.51 -1.53
C ASN A 138 -32.52 -40.21 -2.77
N GLU A 139 -31.84 -40.14 -3.91
CA GLU A 139 -32.20 -40.89 -5.12
C GLU A 139 -32.15 -42.41 -4.88
N LYS A 140 -31.10 -42.89 -4.22
CA LYS A 140 -30.98 -44.31 -3.87
C LYS A 140 -32.10 -44.77 -2.93
N ILE A 141 -32.36 -44.02 -1.86
CA ILE A 141 -33.43 -44.31 -0.91
C ILE A 141 -34.80 -44.31 -1.61
N LYS A 142 -35.05 -43.39 -2.53
CA LYS A 142 -36.29 -43.38 -3.33
C LYS A 142 -36.42 -44.62 -4.20
N SER A 143 -35.35 -45.04 -4.86
CA SER A 143 -35.31 -46.26 -5.67
C SER A 143 -35.55 -47.51 -4.81
N ASP A 144 -34.86 -47.62 -3.68
CA ASP A 144 -34.99 -48.75 -2.75
C ASP A 144 -36.41 -48.82 -2.15
N LEU A 145 -36.98 -47.66 -1.81
CA LEU A 145 -38.37 -47.55 -1.33
C LEU A 145 -39.38 -47.99 -2.40
N GLN A 146 -39.16 -47.60 -3.65
CA GLN A 146 -40.02 -48.04 -4.76
C GLN A 146 -39.93 -49.55 -4.96
N ALA A 147 -38.72 -50.11 -5.00
CA ALA A 147 -38.51 -51.55 -5.14
C ALA A 147 -39.16 -52.33 -3.99
N SER A 148 -39.01 -51.87 -2.75
CA SER A 148 -39.65 -52.49 -1.59
C SER A 148 -41.18 -52.43 -1.66
N LYS A 149 -41.76 -51.31 -2.13
CA LYS A 149 -43.21 -51.20 -2.34
C LYS A 149 -43.71 -52.16 -3.41
N GLU A 150 -43.00 -52.29 -4.52
CA GLU A 150 -43.34 -53.22 -5.60
C GLU A 150 -43.24 -54.68 -5.13
N GLU A 151 -42.22 -55.01 -4.32
CA GLU A 151 -42.08 -56.34 -3.73
C GLU A 151 -43.22 -56.65 -2.75
N SER A 152 -43.56 -55.72 -1.85
CA SER A 152 -44.69 -55.87 -0.92
C SER A 152 -46.00 -56.10 -1.67
N ALA A 153 -46.29 -55.31 -2.70
CA ALA A 153 -47.49 -55.49 -3.53
C ALA A 153 -47.52 -56.86 -4.24
N ARG A 154 -46.36 -57.35 -4.71
CA ARG A 154 -46.25 -58.71 -5.29
C ARG A 154 -46.49 -59.81 -4.24
N MET A 155 -46.00 -59.63 -3.02
CA MET A 155 -46.23 -60.59 -1.94
C MET A 155 -47.68 -60.60 -1.49
N GLU A 156 -48.33 -59.44 -1.38
CA GLU A 156 -49.76 -59.32 -1.09
C GLU A 156 -50.61 -60.02 -2.17
N ALA A 157 -50.33 -59.78 -3.45
CA ALA A 157 -51.04 -60.46 -4.55
C ALA A 157 -50.83 -61.99 -4.55
N LYS A 158 -49.64 -62.47 -4.18
CA LYS A 158 -49.37 -63.91 -4.02
C LYS A 158 -50.13 -64.48 -2.83
N LEU A 159 -50.18 -63.76 -1.71
CA LEU A 159 -50.92 -64.17 -0.52
C LEU A 159 -52.40 -64.30 -0.83
N GLU A 160 -53.00 -63.30 -1.50
CA GLU A 160 -54.39 -63.32 -1.94
C GLU A 160 -54.69 -64.51 -2.87
N SER A 161 -53.85 -64.75 -3.89
CA SER A 161 -54.01 -65.91 -4.79
C SER A 161 -53.88 -67.26 -4.04
N SER A 162 -52.98 -67.34 -3.06
CA SER A 162 -52.80 -68.52 -2.21
C SER A 162 -54.04 -68.76 -1.33
N GLU A 163 -54.58 -67.70 -0.73
CA GLU A 163 -55.80 -67.76 0.07
C GLU A 163 -57.01 -68.18 -0.75
N GLU A 164 -57.15 -67.68 -1.98
CA GLU A 164 -58.20 -68.07 -2.91
C GLU A 164 -58.12 -69.56 -3.26
N ARG A 165 -56.92 -70.05 -3.62
CA ARG A 165 -56.68 -71.49 -3.87
C ARG A 165 -56.98 -72.34 -2.64
N ARG A 166 -56.66 -71.85 -1.44
CA ARG A 166 -56.95 -72.55 -0.18
C ARG A 166 -58.46 -72.64 0.05
N LYS A 167 -59.22 -71.57 -0.20
CA LYS A 167 -60.70 -71.60 -0.13
C LYS A 167 -61.27 -72.61 -1.13
N GLU A 168 -60.85 -72.55 -2.38
CA GLU A 168 -61.30 -73.52 -3.40
C GLU A 168 -60.98 -74.97 -3.02
N ALA A 169 -59.79 -75.24 -2.47
CA ALA A 169 -59.40 -76.57 -2.03
C ALA A 169 -60.27 -77.07 -0.86
N ILE A 170 -60.59 -76.19 0.10
CA ILE A 170 -61.52 -76.50 1.20
C ILE A 170 -62.92 -76.80 0.66
N GLU A 171 -63.44 -76.01 -0.28
CA GLU A 171 -64.74 -76.25 -0.90
C GLU A 171 -64.79 -77.57 -1.66
N ARG A 172 -63.74 -77.89 -2.44
CA ARG A 172 -63.61 -79.18 -3.12
C ARG A 172 -63.53 -80.34 -2.12
N GLY A 173 -62.77 -80.20 -1.05
CA GLY A 173 -62.69 -81.19 0.04
C GLY A 173 -64.07 -81.46 0.64
N ASN A 174 -64.78 -80.40 1.04
CA ASN A 174 -66.14 -80.49 1.58
C ASN A 174 -67.12 -81.15 0.59
N ARG A 175 -66.98 -80.89 -0.71
CA ARG A 175 -67.81 -81.52 -1.75
C ARG A 175 -67.52 -83.01 -1.87
N LEU A 176 -66.26 -83.41 -1.95
CA LEU A 176 -65.86 -84.82 -2.01
C LEU A 176 -66.30 -85.59 -0.75
N GLU A 177 -66.19 -84.99 0.44
CA GLU A 177 -66.70 -85.59 1.67
C GLU A 177 -68.21 -85.85 1.61
N LYS A 178 -68.99 -84.90 1.08
CA LYS A 178 -70.45 -85.10 0.86
C LYS A 178 -70.73 -86.22 -0.13
N GLU A 179 -70.01 -86.25 -1.27
CA GLU A 179 -70.16 -87.29 -2.29
C GLU A 179 -69.81 -88.68 -1.72
N LEU A 180 -68.71 -88.80 -0.97
CA LEU A 180 -68.33 -90.05 -0.27
C LEU A 180 -69.37 -90.48 0.77
N ALA A 181 -69.91 -89.54 1.54
CA ALA A 181 -70.97 -89.84 2.51
C ALA A 181 -72.26 -90.34 1.83
N GLN A 182 -72.58 -89.82 0.65
CA GLN A 182 -73.72 -90.26 -0.15
C GLN A 182 -73.49 -91.68 -0.71
N ILE A 183 -72.32 -91.95 -1.31
CA ILE A 183 -71.95 -93.29 -1.78
C ILE A 183 -71.97 -94.30 -0.62
N ALA A 184 -71.47 -93.93 0.56
CA ALA A 184 -71.49 -94.79 1.74
C ALA A 184 -72.91 -95.08 2.25
N LYS A 185 -73.86 -94.15 2.08
CA LYS A 185 -75.29 -94.38 2.35
C LYS A 185 -75.93 -95.29 1.31
N GLU A 186 -75.62 -95.09 0.03
CA GLU A 186 -76.15 -95.90 -1.07
C GLU A 186 -75.63 -97.35 -1.01
N GLY A 187 -74.37 -97.56 -0.62
CA GLY A 187 -73.79 -98.89 -0.38
C GLY A 187 -74.33 -99.62 0.86
N LYS A 188 -75.01 -98.92 1.78
CA LYS A 188 -75.66 -99.50 2.97
C LYS A 188 -77.15 -99.80 2.78
N SER A 189 -77.76 -99.42 1.65
CA SER A 189 -79.13 -99.85 1.31
C SER A 189 -79.10 -101.32 0.87
N PRO A 190 -79.90 -102.21 1.49
CA PRO A 190 -79.76 -103.65 1.30
C PRO A 190 -80.16 -104.01 -0.12
N LYS A 191 -79.34 -104.82 -0.81
CA LYS A 191 -79.80 -105.59 -1.98
C LYS A 191 -80.90 -106.54 -1.51
N SER A 192 -82.14 -106.09 -1.60
CA SER A 192 -83.29 -106.98 -1.75
C SER A 192 -83.24 -107.50 -3.18
N SER A 193 -83.10 -108.81 -3.35
CA SER A 193 -83.45 -109.52 -4.57
C SER A 193 -83.46 -111.03 -4.31
N LYS A 194 -84.70 -111.53 -4.17
CA LYS A 194 -85.19 -112.91 -4.36
C LYS A 194 -84.72 -114.00 -3.40
#